data_AF-A0A7W1P5Y4-F1
#
_entry.id   AF-A0A7W1P5Y4-F1
#
_cell.length_a   1.000
_cell.length_b   1.000
_cell.length_c   1.000
_cell.angle_alpha   90.00
_cell.angle_beta   90.00
_cell.angle_gamma   90.00
#
_symmetry.space_group_name_H-M   'P 1'
#
loop_
_entity.id
_entity.type
_entity.pdbx_description
1 polymer ?
#
loop_
_entity_poly.entity_id
_entity_poly.type
_entity_poly.pdbx_seq_one_letter_code
_entity_poly.pdbx_strand_id
1 'polypeptide(L)'
;RDHARKALENVGTVLRAAGMAYRDAVKVEVFLTNLADFEAMNDVYRSVFSEAPPTRTTIGVTELPGGSPIVINLIAASGKEIIVADGVKPGPIFSPAIRVGHRVFLSGKIGTVPGGVGPQVREVMDDLGRTLRAAGLDFSQVVEAKVYLADMEDYAAMNEAYGGYFKERLPARSCIQAGSLLRDSRVEITLTADASIRP
;
A
#
# COMPACT_ATOMS: atom_id res chain seq x y z
N ARG A 1 -21.02 -3.56 -1.38
CA ARG A 1 -20.92 -4.10 0.00
C ARG A 1 -20.83 -5.63 0.00
N ASP A 2 -21.76 -6.35 -0.62
CA ASP A 2 -21.79 -7.84 -0.56
C ASP A 2 -20.54 -8.51 -1.14
N HIS A 3 -20.05 -8.05 -2.30
CA HIS A 3 -18.80 -8.56 -2.87
C HIS A 3 -17.58 -8.34 -1.96
N ALA A 4 -17.49 -7.18 -1.29
CA ALA A 4 -16.41 -6.92 -0.35
C ALA A 4 -16.49 -7.83 0.88
N ARG A 5 -17.70 -8.07 1.40
CA ARG A 5 -17.93 -9.00 2.51
C ARG A 5 -17.53 -10.42 2.10
N LYS A 6 -17.97 -10.87 0.93
CA LYS A 6 -17.65 -12.19 0.41
C LYS A 6 -16.16 -12.38 0.18
N ALA A 7 -15.48 -11.38 -0.38
CA ALA A 7 -14.02 -11.39 -0.57
C ALA A 7 -13.30 -11.55 0.78
N LEU A 8 -13.68 -10.76 1.78
CA LEU A 8 -13.09 -10.86 3.12
C LEU A 8 -13.42 -12.18 3.81
N GLU A 9 -14.65 -12.71 3.72
CA GLU A 9 -15.03 -14.03 4.25
C GLU A 9 -14.19 -15.18 3.66
N ASN A 10 -13.92 -15.12 2.35
CA ASN A 10 -13.07 -16.09 1.68
C ASN A 10 -11.63 -16.01 2.22
N VAL A 11 -11.08 -14.80 2.37
CA VAL A 11 -9.77 -14.58 3.02
C VAL A 11 -9.76 -15.13 4.44
N GLY A 12 -10.81 -14.89 5.24
CA GLY A 12 -10.93 -15.40 6.60
C GLY A 12 -10.95 -16.92 6.67
N THR A 13 -11.51 -17.58 5.66
CA THR A 13 -11.50 -19.05 5.56
C THR A 13 -10.08 -19.57 5.36
N VAL A 14 -9.30 -18.93 4.49
CA VAL A 14 -7.88 -19.29 4.26
C VAL A 14 -7.04 -19.02 5.51
N LEU A 15 -7.23 -17.87 6.17
CA LEU A 15 -6.53 -17.55 7.42
C LEU A 15 -6.79 -18.60 8.50
N ARG A 16 -8.06 -18.97 8.73
CA ARG A 16 -8.41 -20.02 9.71
C ARG A 16 -7.77 -21.37 9.37
N ALA A 17 -7.76 -21.75 8.10
CA ALA A 17 -7.12 -22.99 7.66
C ALA A 17 -5.59 -22.99 7.95
N ALA A 18 -4.97 -21.80 7.93
CA ALA A 18 -3.57 -21.60 8.30
C ALA A 18 -3.33 -21.37 9.81
N GLY A 19 -4.36 -21.48 10.66
CA GLY A 19 -4.26 -21.19 12.10
C GLY A 19 -4.11 -19.71 12.44
N MET A 20 -4.45 -18.81 11.51
CA MET A 20 -4.36 -17.36 11.63
C MET A 20 -5.75 -16.71 11.69
N ALA A 21 -5.79 -15.42 12.03
CA ALA A 21 -6.97 -14.58 12.05
C ALA A 21 -6.71 -13.22 11.38
N TYR A 22 -7.73 -12.39 11.19
CA TYR A 22 -7.58 -11.06 10.56
C TYR A 22 -6.61 -10.14 11.30
N ARG A 23 -6.45 -10.31 12.63
CA ARG A 23 -5.44 -9.58 13.42
C ARG A 23 -4.01 -9.86 12.95
N ASP A 24 -3.76 -10.99 12.29
CA ASP A 24 -2.44 -11.37 11.76
C ASP A 24 -2.19 -10.78 10.36
N ALA A 25 -3.15 -10.05 9.79
CA ALA A 25 -2.97 -9.37 8.51
C ALA A 25 -1.89 -8.28 8.60
N VAL A 26 -0.98 -8.32 7.63
CA VAL A 26 0.21 -7.45 7.55
C VAL A 26 0.06 -6.45 6.40
N LYS A 27 -0.30 -6.93 5.21
CA LYS A 27 -0.46 -6.12 4.00
C LYS A 27 -1.75 -6.51 3.30
N VAL A 28 -2.52 -5.52 2.87
CA VAL A 28 -3.72 -5.68 2.07
C VAL A 28 -3.64 -4.81 0.82
N GLU A 29 -3.89 -5.40 -0.33
CA GLU A 29 -4.08 -4.67 -1.59
C GLU A 29 -5.52 -4.89 -2.04
N VAL A 30 -6.24 -3.78 -2.22
CA VAL A 30 -7.63 -3.78 -2.68
C VAL A 30 -7.68 -3.25 -4.10
N PHE A 31 -8.28 -4.00 -5.00
CA PHE A 31 -8.52 -3.58 -6.38
C PHE A 31 -10.03 -3.40 -6.58
N LEU A 32 -10.46 -2.24 -7.07
CA LEU A 32 -11.86 -1.91 -7.32
C LEU A 32 -12.06 -1.57 -8.80
N THR A 33 -13.10 -2.08 -9.44
CA THR A 33 -13.45 -1.63 -10.80
C THR A 33 -14.10 -0.25 -10.83
N ASN A 34 -14.64 0.21 -9.68
CA ASN A 34 -15.22 1.52 -9.52
C ASN A 34 -14.83 2.13 -8.16
N LEU A 35 -14.02 3.19 -8.16
CA LEU A 35 -13.62 3.88 -6.93
C LEU A 35 -14.76 4.65 -6.25
N ALA A 36 -15.92 4.86 -6.90
CA ALA A 36 -17.10 5.38 -6.21
C ALA A 36 -17.60 4.44 -5.10
N ASP A 37 -17.28 3.15 -5.19
CA ASP A 37 -17.60 2.15 -4.16
C ASP A 37 -16.63 2.15 -2.96
N PHE A 38 -15.63 3.03 -2.95
CA PHE A 38 -14.58 3.05 -1.94
C PHE A 38 -15.13 3.16 -0.50
N GLU A 39 -16.09 4.05 -0.25
CA GLU A 39 -16.67 4.18 1.10
C GLU A 39 -17.56 2.99 1.47
N ALA A 40 -18.33 2.46 0.50
CA ALA A 40 -19.12 1.26 0.73
C ALA A 40 -18.24 0.03 1.03
N MET A 41 -17.05 -0.05 0.43
CA MET A 41 -16.02 -1.05 0.75
C MET A 41 -15.44 -0.78 2.14
N ASN A 42 -15.08 0.47 2.46
CA ASN A 42 -14.52 0.85 3.77
C ASN A 42 -15.47 0.50 4.93
N ASP A 43 -16.79 0.63 4.75
CA ASP A 43 -17.78 0.22 5.76
C ASP A 43 -17.63 -1.25 6.16
N VAL A 44 -17.47 -2.13 5.16
CA VAL A 44 -17.27 -3.56 5.40
C VAL A 44 -15.86 -3.83 5.93
N TYR A 45 -14.87 -3.11 5.41
CA TYR A 45 -13.48 -3.27 5.83
C TYR A 45 -13.29 -2.98 7.32
N ARG A 46 -13.91 -1.91 7.82
CA ARG A 46 -13.88 -1.50 9.24
C ARG A 46 -14.48 -2.54 10.18
N SER A 47 -15.47 -3.31 9.73
CA SER A 47 -16.05 -4.38 10.57
C SER A 47 -15.12 -5.59 10.72
N VAL A 48 -14.09 -5.71 9.87
CA VAL A 48 -13.13 -6.82 9.89
C VAL A 48 -11.81 -6.42 10.55
N PHE A 49 -11.31 -5.22 10.24
CA PHE A 49 -10.04 -4.70 10.74
C PHE A 49 -10.25 -3.54 11.72
N SER A 50 -10.88 -3.82 12.85
CA SER A 50 -11.21 -2.80 13.87
C SER A 50 -10.05 -2.46 14.80
N GLU A 51 -9.11 -3.38 14.98
CA GLU A 51 -7.94 -3.22 15.85
C GLU A 51 -6.69 -3.56 15.06
N ALA A 52 -5.66 -2.70 15.14
CA ALA A 52 -4.37 -2.91 14.49
C ALA A 52 -4.48 -3.25 12.98
N PRO A 53 -5.10 -2.38 12.14
CA PRO A 53 -5.35 -2.68 10.74
C PRO A 53 -4.05 -2.89 9.95
N PRO A 54 -4.05 -3.70 8.88
CA PRO A 54 -2.85 -3.97 8.09
C PRO A 54 -2.38 -2.71 7.33
N THR A 55 -1.21 -2.76 6.70
CA THR A 55 -0.90 -1.78 5.65
C THR A 55 -1.86 -1.97 4.49
N ARG A 56 -2.16 -0.88 3.77
CA ARG A 56 -3.16 -0.91 2.70
C ARG A 56 -2.76 -0.07 1.50
N THR A 57 -3.12 -0.59 0.34
CA THR A 57 -3.12 0.12 -0.96
C THR A 57 -4.49 -0.15 -1.61
N THR A 58 -5.10 0.86 -2.22
CA THR A 58 -6.39 0.70 -2.92
C THR A 58 -6.32 1.31 -4.31
N ILE A 59 -6.39 0.48 -5.34
CA ILE A 59 -6.19 0.87 -6.72
C ILE A 59 -7.47 0.62 -7.54
N GLY A 60 -7.85 1.60 -8.36
CA GLY A 60 -8.87 1.42 -9.37
C GLY A 60 -8.32 0.62 -10.55
N VAL A 61 -9.06 -0.36 -11.04
CA VAL A 61 -8.68 -1.22 -12.18
C VAL A 61 -9.79 -1.22 -13.24
N THR A 62 -9.44 -1.53 -14.48
CA THR A 62 -10.41 -1.53 -15.60
C THR A 62 -11.35 -2.73 -15.56
N GLU A 63 -10.82 -3.89 -15.17
CA GLU A 63 -11.57 -5.14 -15.09
C GLU A 63 -10.93 -6.10 -14.08
N LEU A 64 -11.69 -7.09 -13.64
CA LEU A 64 -11.23 -8.17 -12.77
C LEU A 64 -11.80 -9.51 -13.24
N PRO A 65 -11.11 -10.63 -12.94
CA PRO A 65 -11.54 -11.96 -13.35
C PRO A 65 -13.00 -12.26 -12.97
N GLY A 66 -13.75 -12.82 -13.91
CA GLY A 66 -15.15 -13.19 -13.70
C GLY A 66 -16.10 -12.00 -13.49
N GLY A 67 -15.70 -10.77 -13.81
CA GLY A 67 -16.54 -9.58 -13.65
C GLY A 67 -16.72 -9.13 -12.20
N SER A 68 -15.87 -9.59 -11.28
CA SER A 68 -15.94 -9.15 -9.88
C SER A 68 -15.70 -7.64 -9.77
N PRO A 69 -16.44 -6.89 -8.94
CA PRO A 69 -16.17 -5.47 -8.74
C PRO A 69 -15.00 -5.20 -7.78
N ILE A 70 -14.54 -6.25 -7.08
CA ILE A 70 -13.46 -6.15 -6.08
C ILE A 70 -12.61 -7.42 -6.04
N VAL A 71 -11.31 -7.26 -5.88
CA VAL A 71 -10.38 -8.32 -5.49
C VAL A 71 -9.55 -7.82 -4.31
N ILE A 72 -9.30 -8.70 -3.34
CA ILE A 72 -8.47 -8.40 -2.17
C ILE A 72 -7.33 -9.42 -2.12
N ASN A 73 -6.10 -8.91 -2.15
CA ASN A 73 -4.89 -9.66 -1.85
C ASN A 73 -4.46 -9.37 -0.40
N LEU A 74 -4.02 -10.39 0.33
CA LEU A 74 -3.65 -10.26 1.74
C LEU A 74 -2.42 -11.10 2.08
N ILE A 75 -1.47 -10.50 2.79
CA ILE A 75 -0.35 -11.18 3.45
C ILE A 75 -0.63 -11.18 4.95
N ALA A 76 -0.48 -12.34 5.61
CA ALA A 76 -0.59 -12.49 7.06
C ALA A 76 0.66 -13.11 7.65
N ALA A 77 0.99 -12.71 8.88
CA ALA A 77 2.06 -13.30 9.67
C ALA A 77 1.86 -13.02 11.17
N SER A 78 2.38 -13.93 12.00
CA SER A 78 2.44 -13.75 13.45
C SER A 78 3.53 -12.75 13.87
N GLY A 79 3.36 -12.11 15.02
CA GLY A 79 4.39 -11.25 15.62
C GLY A 79 4.59 -9.92 14.89
N LYS A 80 3.54 -9.41 14.27
CA LYS A 80 3.58 -8.12 13.57
C LYS A 80 3.72 -6.96 14.56
N GLU A 81 4.53 -5.97 14.20
CA GLU A 81 4.71 -4.71 14.92
C GLU A 81 4.20 -3.56 14.03
N ILE A 82 3.29 -2.72 14.55
CA ILE A 82 2.84 -1.53 13.83
C ILE A 82 3.86 -0.41 14.05
N ILE A 83 4.27 0.21 12.95
CA ILE A 83 5.20 1.33 12.97
C ILE A 83 4.43 2.61 12.60
N VAL A 84 4.53 3.60 13.47
CA VAL A 84 3.91 4.91 13.32
C VAL A 84 4.97 5.95 13.67
N ALA A 85 5.16 6.94 12.80
CA ALA A 85 6.09 8.02 13.07
C ALA A 85 5.60 8.90 14.23
N ASP A 86 6.54 9.48 14.98
CA ASP A 86 6.22 10.35 16.11
C ASP A 86 5.27 11.48 15.71
N GLY A 87 4.26 11.70 16.54
CA GLY A 87 3.23 12.73 16.31
C GLY A 87 2.18 12.37 15.26
N VAL A 88 2.25 11.21 14.61
CA VAL A 88 1.23 10.72 13.68
C VAL A 88 0.19 9.88 14.44
N LYS A 89 -1.09 10.22 14.27
CA LYS A 89 -2.17 9.38 14.79
C LYS A 89 -2.43 8.22 13.82
N PRO A 90 -2.46 6.96 14.29
CA PRO A 90 -2.85 5.84 13.45
C PRO A 90 -4.28 6.04 12.90
N GLY A 91 -4.46 5.79 11.61
CA GLY A 91 -5.78 5.85 10.99
C GLY A 91 -6.62 4.61 11.31
N PRO A 92 -7.96 4.69 11.27
CA PRO A 92 -8.83 3.57 11.64
C PRO A 92 -8.90 2.45 10.57
N ILE A 93 -8.30 2.65 9.40
CA ILE A 93 -8.50 1.79 8.22
C ILE A 93 -7.21 1.22 7.63
N PHE A 94 -6.04 1.66 8.09
CA PHE A 94 -4.75 1.08 7.75
C PHE A 94 -3.64 1.57 8.68
N SER A 95 -2.58 0.78 8.81
CA SER A 95 -1.34 1.17 9.48
C SER A 95 -0.34 1.82 8.51
N PRO A 96 0.44 2.85 8.89
CA PRO A 96 1.45 3.44 8.01
C PRO A 96 2.50 2.43 7.56
N ALA A 97 3.00 1.62 8.49
CA ALA A 97 3.89 0.51 8.21
C ALA A 97 3.69 -0.63 9.22
N ILE A 98 4.05 -1.85 8.81
CA ILE A 98 4.07 -3.03 9.67
C ILE A 98 5.39 -3.78 9.46
N ARG A 99 6.04 -4.14 10.56
CA ARG A 99 7.22 -5.01 10.58
C ARG A 99 6.83 -6.43 10.99
N VAL A 100 7.44 -7.41 10.32
CA VAL A 100 7.44 -8.82 10.72
C VAL A 100 8.86 -9.36 10.57
N GLY A 101 9.52 -9.68 11.67
CA GLY A 101 10.93 -10.03 11.66
C GLY A 101 11.75 -8.90 11.02
N HIS A 102 12.52 -9.22 9.97
CA HIS A 102 13.32 -8.23 9.23
C HIS A 102 12.55 -7.54 8.09
N ARG A 103 11.34 -7.97 7.73
CA ARG A 103 10.57 -7.39 6.62
C ARG A 103 9.71 -6.24 7.12
N VAL A 104 9.74 -5.09 6.43
CA VAL A 104 8.90 -3.93 6.74
C VAL A 104 8.05 -3.58 5.52
N PHE A 105 6.74 -3.61 5.68
CA PHE A 105 5.77 -3.26 4.65
C PHE A 105 5.23 -1.85 4.93
N LEU A 106 5.14 -1.00 3.92
CA LEU A 106 4.54 0.32 4.03
C LEU A 106 3.15 0.33 3.37
N SER A 107 2.26 1.20 3.82
CA SER A 107 1.01 1.50 3.12
C SER A 107 1.28 2.32 1.85
N GLY A 108 0.35 2.22 0.89
CA GLY A 108 0.36 3.06 -0.29
C GLY A 108 0.25 4.54 0.07
N LYS A 109 1.01 5.36 -0.65
CA LYS A 109 1.02 6.82 -0.51
C LYS A 109 0.70 7.45 -1.86
N ILE A 110 -0.38 8.22 -1.88
CA ILE A 110 -0.83 9.00 -3.03
C ILE A 110 -0.19 10.39 -3.02
N GLY A 111 0.08 10.94 -4.20
CA GLY A 111 0.47 12.34 -4.33
C GLY A 111 -0.75 13.23 -4.51
N THR A 112 -0.80 14.33 -3.77
CA THR A 112 -1.92 15.29 -3.74
C THR A 112 -1.49 16.73 -3.97
N VAL A 113 -0.18 17.03 -3.95
CA VAL A 113 0.31 18.38 -4.27
C VAL A 113 0.03 18.76 -5.73
N PRO A 114 -0.21 20.06 -6.00
CA PRO A 114 -0.27 20.58 -7.37
C PRO A 114 1.06 20.45 -8.12
N GLY A 115 1.01 20.60 -9.45
CA GLY A 115 2.21 20.68 -10.30
C GLY A 115 2.57 19.42 -11.08
N GLY A 116 1.64 18.44 -11.15
CA GLY A 116 1.81 17.23 -11.96
C GLY A 116 2.52 16.09 -11.22
N VAL A 117 2.91 15.05 -11.97
CA VAL A 117 3.45 13.81 -11.38
C VAL A 117 4.77 14.02 -10.64
N GLY A 118 5.68 14.87 -11.14
CA GLY A 118 6.99 15.08 -10.52
C GLY A 118 6.92 15.57 -9.07
N PRO A 119 6.22 16.69 -8.79
CA PRO A 119 5.96 17.14 -7.41
C PRO A 119 5.25 16.11 -6.54
N GLN A 120 4.27 15.40 -7.10
CA GLN A 120 3.53 14.35 -6.38
C GLN A 120 4.43 13.16 -6.00
N VAL A 121 5.34 12.73 -6.88
CA VAL A 121 6.33 11.69 -6.56
C VAL A 121 7.23 12.14 -5.42
N ARG A 122 7.69 13.39 -5.42
CA ARG A 122 8.52 13.91 -4.32
C ARG A 122 7.77 13.93 -2.99
N GLU A 123 6.52 14.41 -2.97
CA GLU A 123 5.66 14.35 -1.78
C GLU A 123 5.52 12.92 -1.25
N VAL A 124 5.20 11.98 -2.14
CA VAL A 124 5.03 10.56 -1.81
C VAL A 124 6.31 9.97 -1.25
N MET A 125 7.44 10.17 -1.92
CA MET A 125 8.72 9.62 -1.50
C MET A 125 9.21 10.25 -0.20
N ASP A 126 9.01 11.55 0.04
CA ASP A 126 9.36 12.20 1.30
C ASP A 126 8.55 11.63 2.49
N ASP A 127 7.27 11.34 2.29
CA ASP A 127 6.41 10.71 3.31
C ASP A 127 6.77 9.23 3.56
N LEU A 128 7.07 8.48 2.50
CA LEU A 128 7.59 7.12 2.61
C LEU A 128 8.95 7.11 3.33
N GLY A 129 9.83 8.07 3.05
CA GLY A 129 11.10 8.25 3.74
C GLY A 129 10.93 8.57 5.22
N ARG A 130 9.94 9.39 5.60
CA ARG A 130 9.57 9.60 7.02
C ARG A 130 9.11 8.30 7.69
N THR A 131 8.33 7.50 6.98
CA THR A 131 7.83 6.21 7.48
C THR A 131 8.97 5.19 7.63
N LEU A 132 9.91 5.12 6.69
CA LEU A 132 11.13 4.31 6.81
C LEU A 132 11.96 4.75 8.02
N ARG A 133 12.18 6.06 8.22
CA ARG A 133 12.93 6.56 9.38
C ARG A 133 12.28 6.20 10.71
N ALA A 134 10.95 6.21 10.80
CA ALA A 134 10.22 5.74 11.99
C ALA A 134 10.45 4.24 12.25
N ALA A 135 10.77 3.46 11.21
CA ALA A 135 11.20 2.08 11.33
C ALA A 135 12.71 1.95 11.64
N GLY A 136 13.47 3.04 11.75
CA GLY A 136 14.94 2.98 11.84
C GLY A 136 15.60 2.54 10.52
N LEU A 137 14.96 2.82 9.38
CA LEU A 137 15.41 2.45 8.04
C LEU A 137 15.54 3.69 7.13
N ASP A 138 16.17 3.50 5.97
CA ASP A 138 16.19 4.44 4.86
C ASP A 138 15.99 3.75 3.49
N PHE A 139 16.11 4.51 2.40
CA PHE A 139 15.87 4.03 1.04
C PHE A 139 16.85 2.94 0.56
N SER A 140 18.05 2.85 1.14
CA SER A 140 19.03 1.79 0.80
C SER A 140 18.53 0.39 1.15
N GLN A 141 17.57 0.30 2.08
CA GLN A 141 17.02 -0.95 2.59
C GLN A 141 15.70 -1.33 1.90
N VAL A 142 15.23 -0.53 0.94
CA VAL A 142 14.04 -0.84 0.14
C VAL A 142 14.38 -1.90 -0.89
N VAL A 143 13.62 -2.99 -0.91
CA VAL A 143 13.85 -4.14 -1.80
C VAL A 143 12.78 -4.30 -2.86
N GLU A 144 11.58 -3.78 -2.62
CA GLU A 144 10.47 -3.78 -3.58
C GLU A 144 9.77 -2.42 -3.59
N ALA A 145 9.47 -1.91 -4.77
CA ALA A 145 8.58 -0.77 -4.98
C ALA A 145 7.47 -1.14 -5.98
N LYS A 146 6.22 -0.80 -5.65
CA LYS A 146 5.12 -0.82 -6.63
C LYS A 146 4.67 0.61 -6.87
N VAL A 147 4.65 1.00 -8.14
CA VAL A 147 4.25 2.33 -8.61
C VAL A 147 3.00 2.17 -9.46
N TYR A 148 1.96 2.91 -9.12
CA TYR A 148 0.71 3.01 -9.86
C TYR A 148 0.59 4.43 -10.39
N LEU A 149 0.56 4.58 -11.71
CA LEU A 149 0.36 5.87 -12.38
C LEU A 149 -1.09 6.01 -12.84
N ALA A 150 -1.66 7.21 -12.76
CA ALA A 150 -2.94 7.49 -13.39
C ALA A 150 -2.82 7.48 -14.92
N ASP A 151 -1.67 7.86 -15.45
CA ASP A 151 -1.36 7.93 -16.88
C ASP A 151 0.07 7.44 -17.13
N MET A 152 0.27 6.51 -18.06
CA MET A 152 1.61 6.02 -18.40
C MET A 152 2.45 7.05 -19.17
N GLU A 153 1.85 8.10 -19.74
CA GLU A 153 2.60 9.22 -20.32
C GLU A 153 3.47 9.95 -19.27
N ASP A 154 3.06 9.91 -18.00
CA ASP A 154 3.79 10.48 -16.87
C ASP A 154 5.05 9.66 -16.46
N TYR A 155 5.31 8.50 -17.09
CA TYR A 155 6.37 7.58 -16.68
C TYR A 155 7.78 8.19 -16.68
N ALA A 156 8.12 8.99 -17.69
CA ALA A 156 9.43 9.62 -17.79
C ALA A 156 9.64 10.63 -16.64
N ALA A 157 8.67 11.52 -16.42
CA ALA A 157 8.71 12.52 -15.35
C ALA A 157 8.67 11.88 -13.95
N MET A 158 7.92 10.78 -13.79
CA MET A 158 7.94 9.99 -12.56
C MET A 158 9.33 9.42 -12.29
N ASN A 159 9.99 8.81 -13.29
CA ASN A 159 11.31 8.22 -13.12
C ASN A 159 12.37 9.25 -12.74
N GLU A 160 12.33 10.44 -13.33
CA GLU A 160 13.25 11.53 -13.01
C GLU A 160 13.13 11.92 -11.51
N ALA A 161 11.90 12.10 -11.03
CA ALA A 161 11.65 12.43 -9.62
C ALA A 161 11.97 11.28 -8.67
N TYR A 162 11.65 10.04 -9.05
CA TYR A 162 11.85 8.83 -8.24
C TYR A 162 13.33 8.46 -8.10
N GLY A 163 14.10 8.56 -9.18
CA GLY A 163 15.49 8.12 -9.24
C GLY A 163 16.40 8.81 -8.23
N GLY A 164 16.12 10.08 -7.92
CA GLY A 164 16.91 10.87 -6.96
C GLY A 164 16.89 10.35 -5.52
N TYR A 165 15.96 9.46 -5.16
CA TYR A 165 15.86 8.86 -3.83
C TYR A 165 16.75 7.63 -3.64
N PHE A 166 17.29 7.06 -4.72
CA PHE A 166 18.13 5.87 -4.68
C PHE A 166 19.53 6.19 -5.19
N LYS A 167 20.56 5.71 -4.46
CA LYS A 167 21.96 5.97 -4.81
C LYS A 167 22.58 4.78 -5.54
N GLU A 168 22.79 3.69 -4.81
CA GLU A 168 23.56 2.54 -5.31
C GLU A 168 22.69 1.33 -5.64
N ARG A 169 21.63 1.11 -4.84
CA ARG A 169 20.74 -0.04 -4.98
C ARG A 169 19.34 0.43 -5.32
N LEU A 170 18.87 -0.04 -6.47
CA LEU A 170 17.47 0.10 -6.86
C LEU A 170 16.69 -1.12 -6.35
N PRO A 171 15.49 -0.93 -5.80
CA PRO A 171 14.61 -2.04 -5.49
C PRO A 171 14.12 -2.71 -6.77
N ALA A 172 13.71 -3.99 -6.67
CA ALA A 172 12.84 -4.56 -7.68
C ALA A 172 11.59 -3.68 -7.80
N ARG A 173 11.19 -3.34 -9.02
CA ARG A 173 10.08 -2.40 -9.25
C ARG A 173 9.08 -2.91 -10.26
N SER A 174 7.80 -2.78 -9.93
CA SER A 174 6.71 -2.83 -10.89
C SER A 174 6.10 -1.43 -11.04
N CYS A 175 5.88 -1.01 -12.28
CA CYS A 175 5.18 0.24 -12.60
C CYS A 175 4.08 -0.07 -13.59
N ILE A 176 2.83 0.24 -13.24
CA ILE A 176 1.66 0.02 -14.11
C ILE A 176 0.77 1.26 -14.12
N GLN A 177 -0.04 1.39 -15.18
CA GLN A 177 -1.13 2.35 -15.19
C GLN A 177 -2.32 1.76 -14.42
N ALA A 178 -2.84 2.51 -13.45
CA ALA A 178 -4.09 2.20 -12.78
C ALA A 178 -5.28 2.60 -13.67
N GLY A 179 -6.42 1.92 -13.50
CA GLY A 179 -7.68 2.38 -14.11
C GLY A 179 -8.17 3.69 -13.49
N SER A 180 -7.90 3.90 -12.20
CA SER A 180 -8.06 5.17 -11.50
C SER A 180 -7.31 5.16 -10.17
N LEU A 181 -6.98 6.35 -9.65
CA LEU A 181 -6.42 6.56 -8.32
C LEU A 181 -7.34 7.46 -7.49
N LEU A 182 -7.18 7.42 -6.17
CA LEU A 182 -7.99 8.25 -5.26
C LEU A 182 -7.57 9.73 -5.31
N ARG A 183 -8.52 10.63 -5.02
CA ARG A 183 -8.29 12.08 -4.85
C ARG A 183 -7.59 12.76 -6.02
N ASP A 184 -7.89 12.34 -7.25
CA ASP A 184 -7.29 12.84 -8.49
C ASP A 184 -5.75 12.78 -8.50
N SER A 185 -5.17 11.87 -7.70
CA SER A 185 -3.73 11.65 -7.66
C SER A 185 -3.24 11.09 -8.99
N ARG A 186 -2.03 11.49 -9.38
CA ARG A 186 -1.34 10.97 -10.57
C ARG A 186 -0.45 9.79 -10.28
N VAL A 187 -0.11 9.58 -9.01
CA VAL A 187 0.77 8.49 -8.57
C VAL A 187 0.39 7.98 -7.18
N GLU A 188 0.44 6.66 -7.02
CA GLU A 188 0.50 5.98 -5.72
C GLU A 188 1.74 5.07 -5.67
N ILE A 189 2.52 5.12 -4.58
CA ILE A 189 3.69 4.27 -4.39
C ILE A 189 3.58 3.52 -3.07
N THR A 190 3.93 2.24 -3.07
CA THR A 190 4.16 1.43 -1.87
C THR A 190 5.55 0.82 -1.90
N LEU A 191 6.16 0.69 -0.72
CA LEU A 191 7.49 0.12 -0.55
C LEU A 191 7.47 -1.09 0.38
N THR A 192 8.38 -2.01 0.14
CA THR A 192 8.76 -3.07 1.08
C THR A 192 10.26 -2.99 1.31
N ALA A 193 10.68 -2.97 2.58
CA ALA A 193 12.06 -2.88 3.01
C ALA A 193 12.53 -4.13 3.76
N ASP A 194 13.85 -4.30 3.86
CA ASP A 194 14.52 -5.38 4.57
C ASP A 194 15.51 -4.81 5.59
N ALA A 195 15.15 -4.90 6.87
CA ALA A 195 15.94 -4.40 7.98
C ALA A 195 17.22 -5.22 8.24
N SER A 196 17.41 -6.36 7.56
CA SER A 196 18.67 -7.11 7.62
C SER A 196 19.76 -6.49 6.73
N ILE A 197 19.39 -5.62 5.79
CA ILE A 197 20.32 -4.88 4.94
C ILE A 197 20.93 -3.74 5.75
N ARG A 198 22.26 -3.63 5.70
CA ARG A 198 22.98 -2.51 6.30
C ARG A 198 22.96 -1.31 5.34
N PRO A 199 22.80 -0.07 5.85
CA PRO A 199 22.89 1.14 5.05
C PRO A 199 24.23 1.28 4.31
#